data_AF-A6IQC2-F1
#
_entry.id   AF-A6IQC2-F1
#
_cell.length_a   1.000
_cell.length_b   1.000
_cell.length_c   1.000
_cell.angle_alpha   90.00
_cell.angle_beta   90.00
_cell.angle_gamma   90.00
#
_symmetry.space_group_name_H-M   'P 1'
#
loop_
_entity.id
_entity.type
_entity.pdbx_description
1 polymer ?
#
loop_
_entity_poly.entity_id
_entity_poly.type
_entity_poly.pdbx_seq_one_letter_code
_entity_poly.pdbx_strand_id
1 'polypeptide(L)'
;MSLLCYNKGCGQHFDPNTNLPDSCRYHPGVPIFHDALKGWSCCRKRTVDFSEFLNIKGCTVGPHCAEKLPEVPQPEGPATSSLQEQKPLNTIPKSAETLLRERPKSEMPPKLLPLLISQALGVALEQKELDQEPGAGLDNSLIWTGSSCQNPGCDAVYQGPESDATPCTYHPGAPRFHEGMKSWSCCGIQTLDFGAFLAQPGCRVGRHDWAKQLPASCRHDWHQTDSLVVLTVYGQIPLPAFNWVKASQTELHVHIVFDGNRVFQAQMKLWGVINVEQSSVSLMPSRVEISLVKADPGSWAQLEHPDSLAEKARAGVLLEMDEEESEDSDDDLSWTEEEDEDEEEAMGE
;
A
#
# COMPACT_ATOMS: atom_id res chain seq x y z
N MET A 1 -37.48 -29.98 -19.44
CA MET A 1 -36.94 -28.75 -18.82
C MET A 1 -35.70 -29.18 -18.06
N SER A 2 -34.53 -28.81 -18.57
CA SER A 2 -33.27 -29.19 -17.97
C SER A 2 -33.04 -28.46 -16.64
N LEU A 3 -32.80 -29.21 -15.56
CA LEU A 3 -32.41 -28.69 -14.25
C LEU A 3 -30.91 -28.89 -14.04
N LEU A 4 -30.28 -28.02 -13.25
CA LEU A 4 -28.88 -28.15 -12.88
C LEU A 4 -28.72 -29.19 -11.76
N CYS A 5 -27.73 -30.09 -11.89
CA CYS A 5 -27.38 -31.05 -10.86
C CYS A 5 -26.50 -30.41 -9.77
N TYR A 6 -27.01 -30.35 -8.54
CA TYR A 6 -26.31 -29.85 -7.36
C TYR A 6 -25.45 -30.90 -6.64
N ASN A 7 -25.36 -32.13 -7.15
CA ASN A 7 -24.46 -33.14 -6.61
C ASN A 7 -23.00 -32.70 -6.79
N LYS A 8 -22.20 -32.79 -5.72
CA LYS A 8 -20.84 -32.23 -5.66
C LYS A 8 -19.92 -32.89 -6.71
N GLY A 9 -19.36 -32.09 -7.61
CA GLY A 9 -18.50 -32.56 -8.70
C GLY A 9 -19.22 -33.06 -9.96
N CYS A 10 -20.56 -32.90 -10.06
CA CYS A 10 -21.31 -33.16 -11.29
C CYS A 10 -21.53 -31.88 -12.12
N GLY A 11 -22.34 -30.93 -11.64
CA GLY A 11 -22.61 -29.65 -12.32
C GLY A 11 -23.28 -29.75 -13.70
N GLN A 12 -23.78 -30.92 -14.09
CA GLN A 12 -24.42 -31.14 -15.39
C GLN A 12 -25.90 -30.76 -15.36
N HIS A 13 -26.43 -30.39 -16.53
CA HIS A 13 -27.86 -30.23 -16.75
C HIS A 13 -28.51 -31.58 -17.06
N PHE A 14 -29.68 -31.87 -16.48
CA PHE A 14 -30.41 -33.13 -16.68
C PHE A 14 -31.92 -32.87 -16.78
N ASP A 15 -32.65 -33.70 -17.54
CA ASP A 15 -34.12 -33.69 -17.53
C ASP A 15 -34.63 -34.62 -16.41
N PRO A 16 -35.51 -34.14 -15.49
CA PRO A 16 -36.02 -34.94 -14.38
C PRO A 16 -36.74 -36.23 -14.81
N ASN A 17 -37.34 -36.23 -16.01
CA ASN A 17 -38.11 -37.35 -16.56
C ASN A 17 -37.22 -38.51 -17.06
N THR A 18 -35.90 -38.31 -17.16
CA THR A 18 -34.93 -39.32 -17.66
C THR A 18 -33.79 -39.54 -16.66
N ASN A 19 -34.00 -39.21 -15.38
CA ASN A 19 -32.98 -39.29 -14.33
C ASN A 19 -32.81 -40.75 -13.83
N LEU A 20 -31.89 -41.50 -14.46
CA LEU A 20 -31.60 -42.89 -14.08
C LEU A 20 -30.66 -42.94 -12.86
N PRO A 21 -30.69 -44.03 -12.06
CA PRO A 21 -29.88 -44.16 -10.84
C PRO A 21 -28.36 -44.25 -11.09
N ASP A 22 -27.90 -44.26 -12.34
CA ASP A 22 -26.51 -44.30 -12.75
C ASP A 22 -26.05 -43.05 -13.53
N SER A 23 -26.92 -42.04 -13.70
CA SER A 23 -26.66 -40.90 -14.60
C SER A 23 -25.64 -39.89 -14.06
N CYS A 24 -25.56 -39.70 -12.73
CA CYS A 24 -24.71 -38.70 -12.09
C CYS A 24 -23.49 -39.35 -11.42
N ARG A 25 -22.28 -38.85 -11.70
CA ARG A 25 -21.07 -39.16 -10.92
C ARG A 25 -20.72 -37.99 -10.00
N TYR A 26 -20.62 -38.25 -8.70
CA TYR A 26 -20.45 -37.20 -7.69
C TYR A 26 -19.67 -37.67 -6.46
N HIS A 27 -19.33 -36.72 -5.59
CA HIS A 27 -18.71 -36.94 -4.29
C HIS A 27 -19.75 -36.83 -3.17
N PRO A 28 -20.02 -37.89 -2.40
CA PRO A 28 -20.86 -37.80 -1.20
C PRO A 28 -20.13 -37.15 -0.02
N GLY A 29 -18.80 -37.06 -0.08
CA GLY A 29 -17.96 -36.43 0.93
C GLY A 29 -17.94 -34.91 0.87
N VAL A 30 -17.30 -34.30 1.87
CA VAL A 30 -16.98 -32.87 1.89
C VAL A 30 -15.59 -32.63 1.32
N PRO A 31 -15.32 -31.44 0.75
CA PRO A 31 -13.94 -30.98 0.56
C PRO A 31 -13.19 -31.00 1.88
N ILE A 32 -11.94 -31.44 1.87
CA ILE A 32 -11.02 -31.32 2.99
C ILE A 32 -9.72 -30.67 2.52
N PHE A 33 -9.17 -29.80 3.37
CA PHE A 33 -7.97 -29.03 3.12
C PHE A 33 -7.09 -29.12 4.36
N HIS A 34 -5.94 -29.81 4.27
CA HIS A 34 -5.00 -30.02 5.38
C HIS A 34 -3.58 -30.20 4.81
N ASP A 35 -2.55 -29.69 5.50
CA ASP A 35 -1.14 -29.77 5.06
C ASP A 35 -0.90 -29.37 3.58
N ALA A 36 -1.50 -28.25 3.16
CA ALA A 36 -1.55 -27.75 1.78
C ALA A 36 -2.24 -28.67 0.73
N LEU A 37 -2.58 -29.92 1.11
CA LEU A 37 -3.26 -30.91 0.30
C LEU A 37 -4.79 -30.71 0.31
N LYS A 38 -5.37 -30.87 -0.87
CA LYS A 38 -6.78 -30.64 -1.18
C LYS A 38 -7.40 -31.94 -1.69
N GLY A 39 -8.63 -32.26 -1.28
CA GLY A 39 -9.28 -33.48 -1.72
C GLY A 39 -10.69 -33.65 -1.16
N TRP A 40 -11.34 -34.76 -1.50
CA TRP A 40 -12.66 -35.10 -0.98
C TRP A 40 -12.53 -36.13 0.16
N SER A 41 -13.35 -36.02 1.21
CA SER A 41 -13.33 -36.99 2.32
C SER A 41 -13.69 -38.41 1.88
N CYS A 42 -14.50 -38.55 0.82
CA CYS A 42 -14.85 -39.80 0.17
C CYS A 42 -13.80 -40.33 -0.84
N CYS A 43 -12.64 -39.68 -0.97
CA CYS A 43 -11.58 -40.04 -1.90
C CYS A 43 -10.21 -40.10 -1.23
N ARG A 44 -9.36 -41.01 -1.72
CA ARG A 44 -7.93 -41.07 -1.33
C ARG A 44 -7.04 -40.11 -2.14
N LYS A 45 -7.48 -39.66 -3.33
CA LYS A 45 -6.72 -38.68 -4.12
C LYS A 45 -6.65 -37.35 -3.38
N ARG A 46 -5.43 -36.80 -3.31
CA ARG A 46 -5.09 -35.48 -2.78
C ARG A 46 -4.26 -34.75 -3.82
N THR A 47 -4.43 -33.43 -3.93
CA THR A 47 -3.70 -32.58 -4.88
C THR A 47 -3.20 -31.34 -4.13
N VAL A 48 -2.03 -30.81 -4.50
CA VAL A 48 -1.58 -29.50 -3.99
C VAL A 48 -2.23 -28.36 -4.78
N ASP A 49 -2.53 -28.59 -6.05
CA ASP A 49 -3.19 -27.63 -6.93
C ASP A 49 -4.72 -27.60 -6.74
N PHE A 50 -5.31 -26.40 -6.85
CA PHE A 50 -6.76 -26.17 -6.67
C PHE A 50 -7.57 -26.51 -7.92
N SER A 51 -7.03 -26.28 -9.11
CA SER A 51 -7.66 -26.64 -10.38
C SER A 51 -7.71 -28.16 -10.55
N GLU A 52 -6.67 -28.88 -10.13
CA GLU A 52 -6.66 -30.34 -10.11
C GLU A 52 -7.66 -30.91 -9.10
N PHE A 53 -7.84 -30.25 -7.94
CA PHE A 53 -8.84 -30.61 -6.93
C PHE A 53 -10.28 -30.51 -7.47
N LEU A 54 -10.62 -29.41 -8.14
CA LEU A 54 -11.94 -29.24 -8.78
C LEU A 54 -12.19 -30.28 -9.89
N ASN A 55 -11.13 -30.74 -10.56
CA ASN A 55 -11.19 -31.74 -11.62
C ASN A 55 -11.26 -33.20 -11.13
N ILE A 56 -11.18 -33.47 -9.82
CA ILE A 56 -11.34 -34.84 -9.28
C ILE A 56 -12.76 -35.35 -9.58
N LYS A 57 -12.88 -36.33 -10.48
CA LYS A 57 -14.16 -36.94 -10.86
C LYS A 57 -14.84 -37.62 -9.67
N GLY A 58 -16.17 -37.50 -9.60
CA GLY A 58 -17.02 -38.08 -8.56
C GLY A 58 -16.78 -39.58 -8.35
N CYS A 59 -16.63 -40.02 -7.09
CA CYS A 59 -16.37 -41.42 -6.74
C CYS A 59 -17.62 -42.29 -6.56
N THR A 60 -18.81 -41.70 -6.50
CA THR A 60 -20.10 -42.40 -6.35
C THR A 60 -20.98 -42.13 -7.56
N VAL A 61 -21.79 -43.12 -7.95
CA VAL A 61 -22.79 -42.99 -9.02
C VAL A 61 -24.19 -43.00 -8.40
N GLY A 62 -25.08 -42.15 -8.90
CA GLY A 62 -26.46 -42.02 -8.43
C GLY A 62 -27.33 -41.23 -9.42
N PRO A 63 -28.59 -40.93 -9.07
CA PRO A 63 -29.39 -39.96 -9.82
C PRO A 63 -28.88 -38.53 -9.60
N HIS A 64 -29.14 -37.64 -10.55
CA HIS A 64 -28.90 -36.20 -10.39
C HIS A 64 -29.86 -35.61 -9.35
N CYS A 65 -29.40 -34.61 -8.59
CA CYS A 65 -30.21 -33.89 -7.61
C CYS A 65 -30.46 -32.45 -8.06
N ALA A 66 -31.74 -32.04 -8.12
CA ALA A 66 -32.15 -30.67 -8.43
C ALA A 66 -32.28 -29.77 -7.19
N GLU A 67 -32.18 -30.34 -5.98
CA GLU A 67 -32.27 -29.57 -4.73
C GLU A 67 -30.90 -29.05 -4.33
N LYS A 68 -30.77 -27.72 -4.22
CA LYS A 68 -29.63 -27.08 -3.58
C LYS A 68 -29.71 -27.33 -2.07
N LEU A 69 -29.10 -28.43 -1.60
CA LEU A 69 -28.90 -28.69 -0.18
C LEU A 69 -28.23 -27.48 0.49
N PRO A 70 -28.68 -27.03 1.68
CA PRO A 70 -28.00 -25.99 2.44
C PRO A 70 -26.54 -26.38 2.68
N GLU A 71 -25.62 -25.43 2.48
CA GLU A 71 -24.21 -25.64 2.77
C GLU A 71 -24.01 -25.72 4.28
N VAL A 72 -23.94 -26.95 4.80
CA VAL A 72 -23.56 -27.22 6.18
C VAL A 72 -22.12 -26.70 6.39
N PRO A 73 -21.87 -25.81 7.37
CA PRO A 73 -20.53 -25.35 7.69
C PRO A 73 -19.60 -26.53 7.97
N GLN A 74 -18.36 -26.47 7.46
CA GLN A 74 -17.39 -27.54 7.69
C GLN A 74 -17.01 -27.59 9.18
N PRO A 75 -17.09 -28.75 9.85
CA PRO A 75 -16.62 -28.89 11.22
C PRO A 75 -15.09 -28.94 11.27
N GLU A 76 -14.54 -28.34 12.33
CA GLU A 76 -13.09 -28.20 12.57
C GLU A 76 -12.41 -29.53 12.92
N GLY A 77 -11.07 -29.55 12.85
CA GLY A 77 -10.25 -30.73 13.12
C GLY A 77 -10.17 -31.13 14.61
N PRO A 78 -9.67 -32.34 14.91
CA PRO A 78 -9.71 -32.90 16.26
C PRO A 78 -8.53 -32.46 17.14
N ALA A 79 -8.81 -32.11 18.40
CA ALA A 79 -7.83 -32.07 19.48
C ALA A 79 -8.16 -33.11 20.55
N THR A 80 -7.15 -33.85 21.00
CA THR A 80 -7.28 -34.89 22.04
C THR A 80 -7.43 -34.30 23.45
N SER A 81 -8.28 -34.93 24.29
CA SER A 81 -8.49 -34.64 25.72
C SER A 81 -7.16 -34.36 26.47
N SER A 82 -7.05 -33.46 27.45
CA SER A 82 -7.96 -33.10 28.57
C SER A 82 -7.52 -31.74 29.20
N LEU A 83 -8.24 -31.02 30.08
CA LEU A 83 -9.45 -31.29 30.89
C LEU A 83 -10.22 -29.96 31.24
N GLN A 84 -10.87 -29.90 32.41
CA GLN A 84 -11.63 -28.81 33.09
C GLN A 84 -10.87 -27.45 33.22
N GLU A 85 -11.49 -26.25 33.24
CA GLU A 85 -12.67 -25.77 34.01
C GLU A 85 -13.56 -24.74 33.25
N GLN A 86 -14.64 -24.26 33.89
CA GLN A 86 -15.83 -23.67 33.23
C GLN A 86 -15.87 -22.12 33.12
N LYS A 87 -16.33 -21.58 31.98
CA LYS A 87 -16.97 -20.25 31.82
C LYS A 87 -17.90 -20.26 30.58
N PRO A 88 -19.04 -19.53 30.53
CA PRO A 88 -20.21 -20.00 29.78
C PRO A 88 -20.25 -19.66 28.27
N LEU A 89 -21.07 -20.45 27.56
CA LEU A 89 -21.53 -20.24 26.18
C LEU A 89 -22.11 -18.84 25.94
N ASN A 90 -21.62 -18.15 24.90
CA ASN A 90 -22.39 -17.76 23.70
C ASN A 90 -21.71 -16.62 22.93
N THR A 91 -20.98 -16.95 21.86
CA THR A 91 -20.68 -16.02 20.77
C THR A 91 -20.96 -16.72 19.44
N ILE A 92 -22.13 -16.43 18.88
CA ILE A 92 -22.52 -16.84 17.52
C ILE A 92 -21.62 -16.04 16.55
N PRO A 93 -21.03 -16.64 15.49
CA PRO A 93 -20.34 -15.89 14.45
C PRO A 93 -21.30 -14.87 13.83
N LYS A 94 -21.00 -13.58 13.97
CA LYS A 94 -21.85 -12.51 13.44
C LYS A 94 -21.85 -12.56 11.92
N SER A 95 -23.04 -12.58 11.32
CA SER A 95 -23.21 -12.58 9.86
C SER A 95 -22.74 -11.25 9.25
N ALA A 96 -22.43 -11.24 7.95
CA ALA A 96 -22.09 -10.00 7.24
C ALA A 96 -23.21 -8.94 7.31
N GLU A 97 -24.48 -9.36 7.36
CA GLU A 97 -25.62 -8.47 7.60
C GLU A 97 -25.64 -7.85 9.01
N THR A 98 -25.03 -8.53 9.99
CA THR A 98 -24.83 -7.98 11.34
C THR A 98 -23.75 -6.92 11.34
N LEU A 99 -22.62 -7.15 10.65
CA LEU A 99 -21.53 -6.17 10.50
C LEU A 99 -21.99 -4.90 9.76
N LEU A 100 -22.86 -5.04 8.76
CA LEU A 100 -23.50 -3.90 8.08
C LEU A 100 -24.48 -3.13 8.98
N ARG A 101 -25.16 -3.80 9.94
CA ARG A 101 -26.09 -3.18 10.90
C ARG A 101 -25.42 -2.56 12.12
N GLU A 102 -24.27 -3.08 12.55
CA GLU A 102 -23.51 -2.59 13.70
C GLU A 102 -22.49 -1.50 13.33
N ARG A 103 -22.25 -1.26 12.04
CA ARG A 103 -21.36 -0.18 11.57
C ARG A 103 -21.79 1.16 12.20
N PRO A 104 -20.99 1.75 13.10
CA PRO A 104 -21.38 2.97 13.80
C PRO A 104 -21.58 4.10 12.79
N LYS A 105 -22.64 4.90 12.98
CA LYS A 105 -22.81 6.11 12.16
C LYS A 105 -21.62 7.03 12.39
N SER A 106 -21.05 7.56 11.30
CA SER A 106 -19.84 8.39 11.30
C SER A 106 -20.15 9.80 11.84
N GLU A 107 -20.45 9.89 13.14
CA GLU A 107 -20.71 11.15 13.86
C GLU A 107 -19.68 11.44 14.96
N MET A 108 -18.76 10.50 15.24
CA MET A 108 -17.61 10.77 16.11
C MET A 108 -16.46 11.38 15.30
N PRO A 109 -15.88 12.52 15.72
CA PRO A 109 -14.79 13.16 15.00
C PRO A 109 -13.55 12.26 14.99
N PRO A 110 -12.80 12.20 13.87
CA PRO A 110 -11.66 11.31 13.73
C PRO A 110 -10.52 11.74 14.66
N LYS A 111 -10.00 10.82 15.47
CA LYS A 111 -8.91 11.06 16.42
C LYS A 111 -7.57 11.01 15.69
N LEU A 112 -6.60 11.81 16.12
CA LEU A 112 -5.21 11.69 15.67
C LEU A 112 -4.61 10.37 16.18
N LEU A 113 -3.98 9.60 15.29
CA LEU A 113 -3.23 8.40 15.66
C LEU A 113 -1.83 8.79 16.16
N PRO A 114 -1.26 8.03 17.12
CA PRO A 114 0.10 8.26 17.61
C PRO A 114 1.12 7.99 16.50
N LEU A 115 2.02 8.95 16.29
CA LEU A 115 3.17 8.86 15.38
C LEU A 115 4.38 8.32 16.15
N LEU A 116 4.93 7.21 15.67
CA LEU A 116 6.14 6.56 16.18
C LEU A 116 7.26 6.83 15.17
N ILE A 117 8.30 7.55 15.60
CA ILE A 117 9.47 7.85 14.77
C ILE A 117 10.50 6.72 14.98
N SER A 118 10.85 6.00 13.92
CA SER A 118 11.92 4.99 14.03
C SER A 118 13.29 5.66 14.22
N GLN A 119 14.19 5.01 14.96
CA GLN A 119 15.55 5.52 15.21
C GLN A 119 16.31 5.78 13.90
N ALA A 120 16.15 4.90 12.89
CA ALA A 120 16.76 5.05 11.59
C ALA A 120 16.28 6.31 10.83
N LEU A 121 15.01 6.71 11.02
CA LEU A 121 14.49 7.96 10.43
C LEU A 121 15.08 9.19 11.12
N GLY A 122 15.27 9.15 12.45
CA GLY A 122 15.97 10.22 13.18
C GLY A 122 17.35 10.51 12.59
N VAL A 123 18.18 9.47 12.46
CA VAL A 123 19.53 9.58 11.89
C VAL A 123 19.51 10.05 10.42
N ALA A 124 18.53 9.60 9.63
CA ALA A 124 18.40 10.04 8.24
C ALA A 124 17.99 11.52 8.11
N LEU A 125 17.19 12.03 9.04
CA LEU A 125 16.84 13.46 9.10
C LEU A 125 18.07 14.30 9.48
N GLU A 126 18.81 13.91 10.53
CA GLU A 126 20.02 14.61 10.97
C GLU A 126 21.09 14.70 9.85
N GLN A 127 21.26 13.63 9.06
CA GLN A 127 22.16 13.66 7.90
C GLN A 127 21.67 14.63 6.82
N LYS A 128 20.37 14.61 6.51
CA LYS A 128 19.77 15.40 5.43
C LYS A 128 19.63 16.90 5.76
N GLU A 129 19.85 17.31 7.00
CA GLU A 129 20.03 18.72 7.40
C GLU A 129 21.40 19.29 6.98
N LEU A 130 22.40 18.46 6.68
CA LEU A 130 23.74 18.89 6.25
C LEU A 130 23.88 19.12 4.73
N ASP A 131 22.96 18.59 3.91
CA ASP A 131 23.11 18.44 2.45
C ASP A 131 22.24 19.40 1.58
N GLN A 132 21.61 20.43 2.15
CA GLN A 132 20.60 21.23 1.41
C GLN A 132 21.18 22.39 0.58
N GLU A 133 20.83 22.41 -0.72
CA GLU A 133 21.11 23.49 -1.68
C GLU A 133 19.81 24.19 -2.15
N PRO A 134 19.84 25.46 -2.61
CA PRO A 134 18.65 26.31 -2.78
C PRO A 134 18.01 26.30 -4.20
N GLY A 135 16.66 26.39 -4.30
CA GLY A 135 15.92 26.27 -5.57
C GLY A 135 14.67 27.17 -5.75
N ALA A 136 14.51 27.75 -6.94
CA ALA A 136 13.59 28.86 -7.24
C ALA A 136 12.08 28.53 -7.23
N GLY A 137 11.25 29.53 -6.88
CA GLY A 137 9.80 29.34 -6.68
C GLY A 137 8.87 30.30 -7.40
N LEU A 138 7.63 30.35 -6.90
CA LEU A 138 6.48 31.18 -7.31
C LEU A 138 5.25 30.87 -6.42
N ASP A 139 4.14 31.57 -6.62
CA ASP A 139 2.74 31.36 -6.15
C ASP A 139 2.41 30.86 -4.71
N ASN A 140 1.58 31.63 -4.01
CA ASN A 140 1.44 31.68 -2.54
C ASN A 140 0.35 30.76 -1.94
N SER A 141 -0.23 29.84 -2.70
CA SER A 141 -1.43 29.07 -2.27
C SER A 141 -1.14 27.66 -1.71
N LEU A 142 0.13 27.22 -1.70
CA LEU A 142 0.57 25.85 -1.38
C LEU A 142 1.68 25.78 -0.31
N ILE A 143 1.80 26.83 0.51
CA ILE A 143 2.87 27.00 1.49
C ILE A 143 2.36 26.63 2.88
N TRP A 144 3.09 25.79 3.61
CA TRP A 144 2.73 25.35 4.95
C TRP A 144 3.68 25.89 6.01
N THR A 145 3.17 26.09 7.22
CA THR A 145 3.96 26.56 8.37
C THR A 145 5.06 25.56 8.71
N GLY A 146 6.32 25.96 8.49
CA GLY A 146 7.51 25.14 8.58
C GLY A 146 8.37 25.10 7.30
N SER A 147 7.86 25.55 6.14
CA SER A 147 8.68 25.63 4.91
C SER A 147 9.85 26.61 5.08
N SER A 148 11.08 26.18 4.80
CA SER A 148 12.25 27.05 4.72
C SER A 148 12.26 27.87 3.42
N CYS A 149 12.84 29.06 3.50
CA CYS A 149 13.11 29.90 2.34
C CYS A 149 14.18 29.24 1.46
N GLN A 150 13.89 29.10 0.17
CA GLN A 150 14.77 28.48 -0.82
C GLN A 150 15.74 29.47 -1.46
N ASN A 151 15.74 30.74 -1.04
CA ASN A 151 16.69 31.71 -1.51
C ASN A 151 18.06 31.52 -0.82
N PRO A 152 19.19 31.45 -1.55
CA PRO A 152 20.52 31.23 -0.97
C PRO A 152 20.93 32.33 0.03
N GLY A 153 21.31 31.91 1.24
CA GLY A 153 21.69 32.81 2.33
C GLY A 153 20.50 33.41 3.11
N CYS A 154 19.32 32.80 3.03
CA CYS A 154 18.15 33.17 3.82
C CYS A 154 17.62 32.00 4.67
N ASP A 155 17.94 32.00 5.96
CA ASP A 155 17.53 30.95 6.92
C ASP A 155 16.10 31.14 7.46
N ALA A 156 15.25 31.86 6.73
CA ALA A 156 13.89 32.16 7.18
C ALA A 156 12.99 30.92 7.08
N VAL A 157 12.10 30.74 8.06
CA VAL A 157 11.09 29.68 8.10
C VAL A 157 9.71 30.31 8.09
N TYR A 158 8.83 29.83 7.22
CA TYR A 158 7.45 30.30 7.12
C TYR A 158 6.65 29.89 8.35
N GLN A 159 6.14 30.85 9.13
CA GLN A 159 5.30 30.62 10.31
C GLN A 159 3.85 31.05 10.06
N GLY A 160 3.60 31.79 8.97
CA GLY A 160 2.29 32.27 8.54
C GLY A 160 2.45 33.46 7.57
N PRO A 161 1.35 34.13 7.20
CA PRO A 161 1.39 35.33 6.36
C PRO A 161 2.26 36.47 6.90
N GLU A 162 2.54 36.47 8.21
CA GLU A 162 3.48 37.38 8.87
C GLU A 162 4.95 37.15 8.45
N SER A 163 5.33 35.95 8.00
CA SER A 163 6.69 35.70 7.49
C SER A 163 6.98 36.48 6.21
N ASP A 164 5.97 36.67 5.35
CA ASP A 164 6.04 37.53 4.15
C ASP A 164 6.18 39.03 4.47
N ALA A 165 5.94 39.46 5.72
CA ALA A 165 6.19 40.82 6.15
C ALA A 165 7.68 41.10 6.39
N THR A 166 8.51 40.05 6.57
CA THR A 166 9.96 40.20 6.69
C THR A 166 10.62 40.21 5.30
N PRO A 167 11.52 41.16 5.00
CA PRO A 167 12.24 41.17 3.73
C PRO A 167 13.26 40.02 3.67
N CYS A 168 13.29 39.30 2.55
CA CYS A 168 14.27 38.23 2.31
C CYS A 168 15.61 38.84 1.87
N THR A 169 16.70 38.50 2.56
CA THR A 169 18.08 38.82 2.15
C THR A 169 18.74 37.59 1.55
N TYR A 170 19.16 37.63 0.29
CA TYR A 170 19.72 36.47 -0.42
C TYR A 170 20.77 36.83 -1.49
N HIS A 171 21.46 35.81 -2.01
CA HIS A 171 22.46 35.93 -3.08
C HIS A 171 21.88 35.57 -4.46
N PRO A 172 21.59 36.53 -5.37
CA PRO A 172 20.98 36.23 -6.67
C PRO A 172 21.93 35.60 -7.71
N GLY A 173 23.17 35.26 -7.32
CA GLY A 173 24.17 34.66 -8.20
C GLY A 173 24.61 33.30 -7.67
N ALA A 174 25.00 32.39 -8.56
CA ALA A 174 25.47 31.05 -8.19
C ALA A 174 26.77 31.06 -7.35
N PRO A 175 27.03 29.99 -6.56
CA PRO A 175 28.32 29.73 -5.94
C PRO A 175 29.47 29.67 -6.98
N ARG A 176 30.65 30.14 -6.60
CA ARG A 176 31.90 29.98 -7.35
C ARG A 176 33.02 29.51 -6.43
N PHE A 177 33.60 28.37 -6.79
CA PHE A 177 34.73 27.75 -6.12
C PHE A 177 35.91 27.71 -7.10
N HIS A 178 36.96 28.48 -6.81
CA HIS A 178 38.18 28.56 -7.63
C HIS A 178 39.38 28.82 -6.73
N GLU A 179 40.51 28.17 -7.01
CA GLU A 179 41.81 28.42 -6.32
C GLU A 179 41.75 28.29 -4.78
N GLY A 180 40.80 27.51 -4.26
CA GLY A 180 40.53 27.36 -2.81
C GLY A 180 39.60 28.43 -2.21
N MET A 181 39.39 29.55 -2.91
CA MET A 181 38.41 30.57 -2.56
C MET A 181 36.99 30.18 -2.97
N LYS A 182 36.07 30.44 -2.06
CA LYS A 182 34.62 30.23 -2.18
C LYS A 182 33.93 31.59 -2.17
N SER A 183 33.04 31.85 -3.12
CA SER A 183 32.41 33.17 -3.26
C SER A 183 31.09 33.11 -4.00
N TRP A 184 30.17 34.01 -3.69
CA TRP A 184 28.95 34.18 -4.50
C TRP A 184 29.24 35.07 -5.69
N SER A 185 28.80 34.66 -6.89
CA SER A 185 29.04 35.40 -8.13
C SER A 185 28.43 36.81 -8.16
N CYS A 186 27.45 37.10 -7.30
CA CYS A 186 26.75 38.38 -7.19
C CYS A 186 27.41 39.44 -6.30
N CYS A 187 28.22 39.05 -5.31
CA CYS A 187 28.91 39.99 -4.39
C CYS A 187 30.44 39.85 -4.37
N GLY A 188 30.98 38.72 -4.83
CA GLY A 188 32.43 38.51 -4.92
C GLY A 188 33.15 38.38 -3.58
N ILE A 189 32.43 38.23 -2.47
CA ILE A 189 33.01 38.05 -1.14
C ILE A 189 33.66 36.67 -1.07
N GLN A 190 34.98 36.64 -0.94
CA GLN A 190 35.77 35.41 -0.91
C GLN A 190 35.99 34.92 0.53
N THR A 191 35.72 33.64 0.77
CA THR A 191 36.09 32.92 1.99
C THR A 191 36.89 31.66 1.65
N LEU A 192 37.77 31.26 2.56
CA LEU A 192 38.54 30.00 2.46
C LEU A 192 37.74 28.82 3.05
N ASP A 193 36.99 29.08 4.13
CA ASP A 193 36.13 28.10 4.80
C ASP A 193 34.74 27.98 4.13
N PHE A 194 34.16 26.79 4.18
CA PHE A 194 32.83 26.48 3.63
C PHE A 194 31.69 26.92 4.56
N GLY A 195 31.83 26.75 5.88
CA GLY A 195 30.84 27.25 6.84
C GLY A 195 30.71 28.77 6.76
N ALA A 196 31.85 29.46 6.69
CA ALA A 196 31.92 30.90 6.46
C ALA A 196 31.42 31.35 5.06
N PHE A 197 31.32 30.45 4.08
CA PHE A 197 30.70 30.73 2.78
C PHE A 197 29.16 30.65 2.85
N LEU A 198 28.63 29.61 3.50
CA LEU A 198 27.18 29.44 3.70
C LEU A 198 26.62 30.54 4.62
N ALA A 199 27.33 30.89 5.68
CA ALA A 199 26.93 31.94 6.63
C ALA A 199 27.10 33.38 6.11
N GLN A 200 27.39 33.59 4.81
CA GLN A 200 27.47 34.95 4.25
C GLN A 200 26.06 35.55 4.11
N PRO A 201 25.78 36.73 4.72
CA PRO A 201 24.47 37.36 4.60
C PRO A 201 24.17 37.75 3.15
N GLY A 202 22.95 37.46 2.70
CA GLY A 202 22.50 37.74 1.34
C GLY A 202 22.69 39.19 0.89
N CYS A 203 23.26 39.39 -0.31
CA CYS A 203 23.60 40.72 -0.82
C CYS A 203 22.44 41.49 -1.48
N ARG A 204 21.29 40.85 -1.71
CA ARG A 204 20.09 41.46 -2.31
C ARG A 204 18.88 41.29 -1.40
N VAL A 205 18.06 42.33 -1.32
CA VAL A 205 16.74 42.27 -0.67
C VAL A 205 15.65 41.95 -1.70
N GLY A 206 14.72 41.05 -1.34
CA GLY A 206 13.53 40.74 -2.13
C GLY A 206 12.45 40.04 -1.30
N ARG A 207 11.63 39.23 -1.98
CA ARG A 207 10.61 38.38 -1.34
C ARG A 207 11.18 37.01 -1.02
N HIS A 208 10.64 36.37 0.01
CA HIS A 208 10.96 34.98 0.30
C HIS A 208 10.50 34.06 -0.82
N ASP A 209 11.19 32.94 -0.92
CA ASP A 209 10.92 31.89 -1.88
C ASP A 209 10.53 30.65 -1.10
N TRP A 210 9.22 30.42 -0.94
CA TRP A 210 8.75 29.36 -0.07
C TRP A 210 8.55 28.06 -0.83
N ALA A 211 9.17 27.00 -0.32
CA ALA A 211 9.16 25.69 -0.94
C ALA A 211 7.71 25.14 -1.05
N LYS A 212 7.22 24.99 -2.29
CA LYS A 212 5.87 24.48 -2.61
C LYS A 212 5.73 23.01 -2.30
N GLN A 213 4.58 22.61 -1.75
CA GLN A 213 4.16 21.22 -1.73
C GLN A 213 3.66 20.77 -3.12
N LEU A 214 4.25 19.70 -3.64
CA LEU A 214 3.81 19.03 -4.88
C LEU A 214 2.96 17.80 -4.50
N PRO A 215 1.72 17.69 -5.01
CA PRO A 215 0.94 16.46 -4.87
C PRO A 215 1.70 15.32 -5.55
N ALA A 216 2.09 14.31 -4.79
CA ALA A 216 2.83 13.17 -5.31
C ALA A 216 1.90 11.97 -5.40
N SER A 217 1.92 11.29 -6.55
CA SER A 217 1.37 9.93 -6.68
C SER A 217 2.31 8.97 -5.94
N CYS A 218 2.24 8.97 -4.61
CA CYS A 218 3.00 8.02 -3.81
C CYS A 218 2.39 6.63 -3.97
N ARG A 219 3.20 5.68 -4.45
CA ARG A 219 2.88 4.26 -4.36
C ARG A 219 2.51 3.94 -2.91
N HIS A 220 1.39 3.25 -2.74
CA HIS A 220 0.96 2.72 -1.46
C HIS A 220 0.43 1.31 -1.69
N ASP A 221 0.50 0.50 -0.65
CA ASP A 221 0.03 -0.89 -0.65
C ASP A 221 -0.56 -1.22 0.73
N TRP A 222 -1.41 -2.22 0.81
CA TRP A 222 -2.00 -2.64 2.07
C TRP A 222 -1.99 -4.16 2.22
N HIS A 223 -1.72 -4.61 3.43
CA HIS A 223 -1.83 -6.02 3.80
C HIS A 223 -2.59 -6.14 5.12
N GLN A 224 -2.93 -7.37 5.48
CA GLN A 224 -3.70 -7.65 6.69
C GLN A 224 -3.28 -8.96 7.34
N THR A 225 -3.53 -9.03 8.64
CA THR A 225 -3.62 -10.28 9.42
C THR A 225 -5.06 -10.46 9.88
N ASP A 226 -5.37 -11.47 10.69
CA ASP A 226 -6.72 -11.67 11.22
C ASP A 226 -7.21 -10.48 12.07
N SER A 227 -6.30 -9.76 12.73
CA SER A 227 -6.60 -8.68 13.69
C SER A 227 -6.06 -7.29 13.31
N LEU A 228 -5.20 -7.19 12.29
CA LEU A 228 -4.56 -5.93 11.88
C LEU A 228 -4.75 -5.68 10.38
N VAL A 229 -4.91 -4.41 10.01
CA VAL A 229 -4.73 -3.91 8.64
C VAL A 229 -3.54 -2.95 8.66
N VAL A 230 -2.61 -3.09 7.72
CA VAL A 230 -1.45 -2.20 7.60
C VAL A 230 -1.46 -1.56 6.23
N LEU A 231 -1.58 -0.23 6.18
CA LEU A 231 -1.44 0.58 4.97
C LEU A 231 -0.01 1.13 4.94
N THR A 232 0.78 0.74 3.94
CA THR A 232 2.14 1.23 3.71
C THR A 232 2.14 2.28 2.62
N VAL A 233 2.61 3.49 2.93
CA VAL A 233 2.84 4.56 1.95
C VAL A 233 4.34 4.68 1.72
N TYR A 234 4.79 4.55 0.47
CA TYR A 234 6.21 4.58 0.11
C TYR A 234 6.66 6.01 -0.22
N GLY A 235 7.80 6.40 0.33
CA GLY A 235 8.38 7.73 0.11
C GLY A 235 9.59 7.96 1.02
N GLN A 236 10.56 8.73 0.53
CA GLN A 236 11.82 8.94 1.25
C GLN A 236 11.68 10.06 2.30
N ILE A 237 12.21 9.80 3.49
CA ILE A 237 12.40 10.73 4.60
C ILE A 237 11.08 11.50 4.91
N PRO A 238 10.06 10.81 5.48
CA PRO A 238 8.84 11.46 5.95
C PRO A 238 9.14 12.44 7.09
N LEU A 239 8.65 13.67 6.99
CA LEU A 239 8.94 14.78 7.90
C LEU A 239 7.98 14.78 9.12
N PRO A 240 8.41 14.36 10.33
CA PRO A 240 7.47 14.02 11.41
C PRO A 240 6.60 15.19 11.89
N ALA A 241 7.10 16.42 11.83
CA ALA A 241 6.38 17.62 12.24
C ALA A 241 5.17 17.97 11.35
N PHE A 242 5.15 17.48 10.10
CA PHE A 242 4.11 17.81 9.12
C PHE A 242 3.17 16.65 8.79
N ASN A 243 3.46 15.47 9.36
CA ASN A 243 2.66 14.28 9.17
C ASN A 243 1.49 14.23 10.16
N TRP A 244 0.32 13.84 9.68
CA TRP A 244 -0.80 13.51 10.55
C TRP A 244 -1.67 12.43 9.92
N VAL A 245 -2.17 11.53 10.76
CA VAL A 245 -3.18 10.54 10.37
C VAL A 245 -4.31 10.64 11.36
N LYS A 246 -5.53 10.84 10.86
CA LYS A 246 -6.75 10.90 11.66
C LYS A 246 -7.62 9.70 11.30
N ALA A 247 -8.09 8.96 12.29
CA ALA A 247 -8.93 7.80 12.12
C ALA A 247 -10.21 7.93 12.94
N SER A 248 -11.35 7.62 12.33
CA SER A 248 -12.58 7.25 13.05
C SER A 248 -12.69 5.72 13.07
N GLN A 249 -13.77 5.19 13.64
CA GLN A 249 -14.04 3.76 13.61
C GLN A 249 -14.20 3.19 12.19
N THR A 250 -14.49 4.03 11.19
CA THR A 250 -14.84 3.62 9.82
C THR A 250 -14.21 4.46 8.71
N GLU A 251 -13.41 5.47 9.04
CA GLU A 251 -12.80 6.41 8.08
C GLU A 251 -11.35 6.68 8.45
N LEU A 252 -10.51 6.85 7.43
CA LEU A 252 -9.10 7.18 7.56
C LEU A 252 -8.77 8.41 6.71
N HIS A 253 -8.11 9.38 7.31
CA HIS A 253 -7.57 10.58 6.66
C HIS A 253 -6.06 10.59 6.88
N VAL A 254 -5.30 10.53 5.80
CA VAL A 254 -3.84 10.45 5.77
C VAL A 254 -3.29 11.72 5.15
N HIS A 255 -2.29 12.32 5.80
CA HIS A 255 -1.47 13.39 5.26
C HIS A 255 -0.02 13.13 5.66
N ILE A 256 0.81 12.81 4.66
CA ILE A 256 2.23 12.53 4.85
C ILE A 256 3.02 13.44 3.91
N VAL A 257 3.93 14.21 4.49
CA VAL A 257 4.90 15.04 3.78
C VAL A 257 6.24 14.30 3.79
N PHE A 258 6.73 14.01 2.60
CA PHE A 258 8.06 13.45 2.36
C PHE A 258 9.04 14.54 1.95
N ASP A 259 10.33 14.23 2.08
CA ASP A 259 11.38 15.11 1.61
C ASP A 259 11.26 15.40 0.09
N GLY A 260 11.75 16.58 -0.31
CA GLY A 260 11.48 17.16 -1.63
C GLY A 260 10.05 17.67 -1.80
N ASN A 261 9.37 18.03 -0.70
CA ASN A 261 8.00 18.55 -0.65
C ASN A 261 6.95 17.69 -1.36
N ARG A 262 7.09 16.37 -1.27
CA ARG A 262 6.15 15.42 -1.87
C ARG A 262 5.06 15.10 -0.86
N VAL A 263 3.81 15.45 -1.16
CA VAL A 263 2.67 15.20 -0.26
C VAL A 263 1.83 14.05 -0.77
N PHE A 264 1.62 13.06 0.12
CA PHE A 264 0.56 12.07 -0.01
C PHE A 264 -0.63 12.48 0.87
N GLN A 265 -1.78 12.72 0.24
CA GLN A 265 -3.03 13.00 0.94
C GLN A 265 -4.11 12.03 0.45
N ALA A 266 -4.73 11.31 1.38
CA ALA A 266 -5.78 10.35 1.08
C ALA A 266 -6.91 10.41 2.13
N GLN A 267 -8.16 10.30 1.68
CA GLN A 267 -9.31 10.04 2.53
C GLN A 267 -10.04 8.80 2.01
N MET A 268 -10.38 7.88 2.92
CA MET A 268 -10.99 6.61 2.58
C MET A 268 -11.97 6.15 3.67
N LYS A 269 -13.12 5.60 3.26
CA LYS A 269 -14.04 4.90 4.16
C LYS A 269 -13.61 3.44 4.20
N LEU A 270 -13.20 2.94 5.37
CA LEU A 270 -12.63 1.61 5.56
C LEU A 270 -13.69 0.51 5.33
N TRP A 271 -13.29 -0.67 4.86
CA TRP A 271 -14.21 -1.79 4.66
C TRP A 271 -14.85 -2.24 5.98
N GLY A 272 -14.02 -2.50 7.01
CA GLY A 272 -14.47 -2.91 8.35
C GLY A 272 -14.40 -1.79 9.40
N VAL A 273 -14.66 -2.17 10.65
CA VAL A 273 -14.56 -1.29 11.83
C VAL A 273 -13.19 -1.47 12.51
N ILE A 274 -12.59 -0.38 12.98
CA ILE A 274 -11.27 -0.39 13.65
C ILE A 274 -11.32 0.15 15.08
N ASN A 275 -10.41 -0.36 15.93
CA ASN A 275 -10.09 0.21 17.23
C ASN A 275 -9.03 1.31 17.08
N VAL A 276 -9.51 2.55 17.04
CA VAL A 276 -8.68 3.75 16.88
C VAL A 276 -7.63 3.91 17.99
N GLU A 277 -7.92 3.46 19.22
CA GLU A 277 -7.03 3.68 20.38
C GLU A 277 -5.85 2.71 20.44
N GLN A 278 -5.95 1.58 19.75
CA GLN A 278 -4.87 0.60 19.58
C GLN A 278 -4.16 0.73 18.23
N SER A 279 -4.64 1.64 17.36
CA SER A 279 -4.05 1.91 16.05
C SER A 279 -2.91 2.94 16.16
N SER A 280 -1.91 2.85 15.29
CA SER A 280 -0.70 3.68 15.34
C SER A 280 -0.07 3.88 13.96
N VAL A 281 0.88 4.81 13.87
CA VAL A 281 1.61 5.13 12.63
C VAL A 281 3.10 5.04 12.90
N SER A 282 3.84 4.27 12.09
CA SER A 282 5.28 4.13 12.16
C SER A 282 5.95 4.84 10.99
N LEU A 283 6.83 5.81 11.28
CA LEU A 283 7.59 6.56 10.29
C LEU A 283 9.00 5.95 10.13
N MET A 284 9.34 5.52 8.92
CA MET A 284 10.63 4.92 8.54
C MET A 284 11.31 5.71 7.41
N PRO A 285 12.63 5.57 7.18
CA PRO A 285 13.36 6.31 6.15
C PRO A 285 12.81 6.22 4.72
N SER A 286 12.13 5.13 4.37
CA SER A 286 11.66 4.85 3.01
C SER A 286 10.15 4.63 2.88
N ARG A 287 9.41 4.67 3.99
CA ARG A 287 7.97 4.36 4.05
C ARG A 287 7.32 4.79 5.36
N VAL A 288 6.00 4.89 5.33
CA VAL A 288 5.14 5.07 6.52
C VAL A 288 4.17 3.91 6.60
N GLU A 289 4.14 3.21 7.74
CA GLU A 289 3.20 2.12 8.01
C GLU A 289 2.09 2.61 8.96
N ILE A 290 0.85 2.58 8.50
CA ILE A 290 -0.34 2.92 9.28
C ILE A 290 -0.99 1.61 9.71
N SER A 291 -0.83 1.28 10.99
CA SER A 291 -1.29 0.03 11.59
C SER A 291 -2.64 0.23 12.27
N LEU A 292 -3.69 -0.34 11.68
CA LEU A 292 -5.08 -0.22 12.11
C LEU A 292 -5.56 -1.54 12.72
N VAL A 293 -5.86 -1.54 14.02
CA VAL A 293 -6.38 -2.73 14.71
C VAL A 293 -7.85 -2.92 14.37
N LYS A 294 -8.24 -4.10 13.89
CA LYS A 294 -9.62 -4.45 13.58
C LYS A 294 -10.43 -4.59 14.87
N ALA A 295 -11.66 -4.07 14.90
CA ALA A 295 -12.56 -4.25 16.05
C ALA A 295 -13.08 -5.69 16.15
N ASP A 296 -13.41 -6.29 15.00
CA ASP A 296 -13.81 -7.69 14.86
C ASP A 296 -12.74 -8.44 14.04
N PRO A 297 -12.16 -9.55 14.54
CA PRO A 297 -11.22 -10.37 13.78
C PRO A 297 -11.86 -10.99 12.52
N GLY A 298 -11.13 -10.97 11.42
CA GLY A 298 -11.59 -11.52 10.14
C GLY A 298 -10.94 -10.85 8.93
N SER A 299 -11.00 -11.49 7.76
CA SER A 299 -10.43 -10.96 6.51
C SER A 299 -11.33 -9.89 5.89
N TRP A 300 -10.70 -8.80 5.43
CA TRP A 300 -11.34 -7.75 4.65
C TRP A 300 -11.14 -8.05 3.16
N ALA A 301 -12.20 -7.98 2.35
CA ALA A 301 -12.07 -8.24 0.91
C ALA A 301 -11.32 -7.11 0.16
N GLN A 302 -11.43 -5.88 0.67
CA GLN A 302 -10.81 -4.66 0.15
C GLN A 302 -10.46 -3.73 1.31
N LEU A 303 -9.60 -2.73 1.10
CA LEU A 303 -9.32 -1.70 2.11
C LEU A 303 -10.47 -0.71 2.26
N GLU A 304 -11.05 -0.26 1.13
CA GLU A 304 -12.15 0.70 1.09
C GLU A 304 -13.53 0.03 0.99
N HIS A 305 -14.55 0.73 1.48
CA HIS A 305 -15.94 0.36 1.26
C HIS A 305 -16.36 0.65 -0.20
N PRO A 306 -17.13 -0.21 -0.88
CA PRO A 306 -17.52 -0.01 -2.28
C PRO A 306 -18.20 1.35 -2.57
N ASP A 307 -18.95 1.90 -1.62
CA ASP A 307 -19.57 3.22 -1.76
C ASP A 307 -18.53 4.35 -1.87
N SER A 308 -17.38 4.23 -1.18
CA SER A 308 -16.25 5.19 -1.27
C SER A 308 -15.67 5.20 -2.69
N LEU A 309 -15.51 4.01 -3.27
CA LEU A 309 -15.02 3.86 -4.65
C LEU A 309 -16.05 4.38 -5.66
N ALA A 310 -17.34 4.15 -5.43
CA ALA A 310 -18.42 4.67 -6.26
C ALA A 310 -18.57 6.21 -6.17
N GLU A 311 -18.37 6.80 -4.99
CA GLU A 311 -18.31 8.26 -4.82
C GLU A 311 -17.09 8.85 -5.53
N LYS A 312 -15.90 8.25 -5.38
CA LYS A 312 -14.66 8.68 -6.08
C LYS A 312 -14.80 8.58 -7.60
N ALA A 313 -15.37 7.49 -8.11
CA ALA A 313 -15.64 7.31 -9.54
C ALA A 313 -16.65 8.34 -10.09
N ARG A 314 -17.66 8.71 -9.30
CA ARG A 314 -18.61 9.78 -9.65
C ARG A 314 -18.01 11.19 -9.54
N ALA A 315 -16.99 11.38 -8.71
CA ALA A 315 -16.29 12.65 -8.51
C ALA A 315 -15.23 12.94 -9.59
N GLY A 316 -14.96 12.01 -10.51
CA GLY A 316 -14.15 12.28 -11.70
C GLY A 316 -12.64 12.42 -11.45
N VAL A 317 -12.08 11.70 -10.47
CA VAL A 317 -10.63 11.54 -10.38
C VAL A 317 -10.18 10.49 -11.39
N LEU A 318 -9.85 10.94 -12.60
CA LEU A 318 -9.10 10.16 -13.57
C LEU A 318 -7.69 9.96 -13.02
N LEU A 319 -7.45 8.83 -12.34
CA LEU A 319 -6.10 8.28 -12.31
C LEU A 319 -5.87 7.66 -13.69
N GLU A 320 -5.03 8.31 -14.47
CA GLU A 320 -4.52 7.75 -15.72
C GLU A 320 -3.84 6.42 -15.38
N MET A 321 -4.43 5.33 -15.85
CA MET A 321 -3.70 4.08 -16.02
C MET A 321 -2.85 4.31 -17.26
N ASP A 322 -1.53 4.41 -17.08
CA ASP A 322 -0.60 4.29 -18.20
C ASP A 322 -0.92 2.99 -18.94
N GLU A 323 -1.43 3.11 -20.16
CA GLU A 323 -1.39 2.01 -21.11
C GLU A 323 0.10 1.81 -21.45
N GLU A 324 0.63 0.62 -21.13
CA GLU A 324 1.97 0.22 -21.56
C GLU A 324 1.96 0.19 -23.10
N GLU A 325 2.43 1.27 -23.74
CA GLU A 325 2.75 1.25 -25.17
C GLU A 325 3.86 0.23 -25.39
N SER A 326 3.48 -0.92 -25.94
CA SER A 326 4.41 -1.93 -26.41
C SER A 326 5.15 -1.38 -27.63
N GLU A 327 6.37 -0.88 -27.42
CA GLU A 327 7.33 -0.63 -28.49
C GLU A 327 7.75 -1.98 -29.11
N ASP A 328 6.94 -2.48 -30.05
CA ASP A 328 7.33 -3.52 -31.01
C ASP A 328 8.41 -2.92 -31.93
N SER A 329 9.66 -2.98 -31.47
CA SER A 329 10.83 -2.73 -32.31
C SER A 329 11.25 -4.04 -32.95
N ASP A 330 10.96 -4.19 -34.25
CA ASP A 330 11.55 -5.22 -35.10
C ASP A 330 13.09 -5.18 -34.96
N ASP A 331 13.69 -6.25 -34.43
CA ASP A 331 15.12 -6.52 -34.59
C ASP A 331 15.34 -7.98 -35.01
N ASP A 332 16.18 -8.13 -36.03
CA ASP A 332 16.16 -9.23 -36.99
C ASP A 332 16.86 -10.51 -36.48
N LEU A 333 16.38 -11.68 -36.93
CA LEU A 333 16.92 -12.98 -36.59
C LEU A 333 18.02 -13.38 -37.58
N SER A 334 19.30 -13.18 -37.23
CA SER A 334 20.41 -13.88 -37.91
C SER A 334 21.14 -14.83 -36.96
N TRP A 335 20.66 -16.07 -36.90
CA TRP A 335 21.44 -17.19 -36.40
C TRP A 335 22.50 -17.57 -37.43
N THR A 336 23.78 -17.44 -37.09
CA THR A 336 24.87 -18.11 -37.80
C THR A 336 25.51 -19.12 -36.87
N GLU A 337 25.23 -20.39 -37.15
CA GLU A 337 26.01 -21.53 -36.66
C GLU A 337 27.38 -21.47 -37.36
N GLU A 338 28.46 -21.32 -36.60
CA GLU A 338 29.81 -21.59 -37.10
C GLU A 338 30.48 -22.61 -36.17
N GLU A 339 31.10 -23.61 -36.80
CA GLU A 339 31.59 -24.83 -36.18
C GLU A 339 33.09 -24.65 -35.86
N ASP A 340 33.47 -24.65 -34.59
CA ASP A 340 34.88 -24.69 -34.19
C ASP A 340 35.43 -26.13 -34.35
N GLU A 341 35.82 -26.50 -35.58
CA GLU A 341 36.72 -27.63 -35.82
C GLU A 341 38.20 -27.22 -35.70
N ASP A 342 38.96 -28.13 -35.09
CA ASP A 342 40.41 -28.20 -34.88
C ASP A 342 41.33 -27.42 -35.85
N GLU A 343 42.33 -26.72 -35.31
CA GLU A 343 43.66 -26.64 -35.95
C GLU A 343 44.80 -26.57 -34.91
N GLU A 344 45.69 -27.57 -34.92
CA GLU A 344 47.02 -27.50 -34.31
C GLU A 344 47.95 -26.66 -35.20
N GLU A 345 48.76 -25.76 -34.64
CA GLU A 345 50.23 -25.98 -34.57
C GLU A 345 51.03 -24.81 -33.95
N ALA A 346 52.08 -25.23 -33.25
CA ALA A 346 53.35 -24.57 -32.92
C ALA A 346 53.62 -23.09 -33.32
N MET A 347 53.87 -22.25 -32.31
CA MET A 347 55.16 -21.56 -32.07
C MET A 347 55.31 -21.30 -30.55
N GLY A 348 56.47 -21.33 -29.91
CA GLY A 348 57.82 -21.51 -30.44
C GLY A 348 58.78 -20.38 -30.03
N GLU A 349 59.10 -20.25 -28.73
CA GLU A 349 60.38 -19.75 -28.18
C GLU A 349 60.50 -20.04 -26.68
#